data_AF-A0A0B6YZ30-F1
#
_entry.id   AF-A0A0B6YZ30-F1
#
_cell.length_a   1.000
_cell.length_b   1.000
_cell.length_c   1.000
_cell.angle_alpha   90.00
_cell.angle_beta   90.00
_cell.angle_gamma   90.00
#
_symmetry.space_group_name_H-M   'P 1'
#
loop_
_entity.id
_entity.type
_entity.pdbx_description
1 polymer ?
#
loop_
_entity_poly.entity_id
_entity_poly.type
_entity_poly.pdbx_seq_one_letter_code
_entity_poly.pdbx_strand_id
1 'polypeptide(L)' 'VDEIDVFLSKSLSDNLYLMQYPLRPVHMGYGHFDHLSARVKPQQKRVEIELALDSHSKNYSTSKGEQISVNVDGNLPLNS' A
#
# COMPACT_ATOMS: atom_id res chain seq x y z
N VAL A 1 -12.47 -37.53 -18.28
CA VAL A 1 -12.97 -36.14 -18.39
C VAL A 1 -13.46 -35.81 -17.01
N ASP A 2 -12.86 -34.81 -16.38
CA ASP A 2 -13.21 -34.46 -15.01
C ASP A 2 -14.31 -33.40 -15.04
N GLU A 3 -15.40 -33.67 -14.33
CA GLU A 3 -16.50 -32.72 -14.13
C GLU A 3 -16.23 -31.92 -12.86
N ILE A 4 -16.31 -30.60 -12.97
CA ILE A 4 -16.10 -29.66 -11.86
C ILE A 4 -17.34 -28.79 -11.76
N ASP A 5 -18.00 -28.82 -10.62
CA ASP A 5 -19.14 -27.96 -10.35
C ASP A 5 -18.70 -26.50 -10.20
N VAL A 6 -19.32 -25.61 -10.96
CA VAL A 6 -19.03 -24.16 -10.95
C VAL A 6 -20.20 -23.42 -10.32
N PHE A 7 -19.93 -22.70 -9.23
CA PHE A 7 -20.92 -21.91 -8.50
C PHE A 7 -20.69 -20.41 -8.71
N LEU A 8 -21.77 -19.63 -8.75
CA LEU A 8 -21.73 -18.18 -8.89
C LEU A 8 -22.28 -17.50 -7.63
N SER A 9 -21.47 -16.65 -7.01
CA SER A 9 -21.93 -15.72 -5.98
C SER A 9 -22.07 -14.31 -6.54
N LYS A 10 -23.16 -13.63 -6.17
CA LYS A 10 -23.39 -12.21 -6.51
C LYS A 10 -23.19 -11.26 -5.32
N SER A 11 -22.85 -11.77 -4.14
CA SER A 11 -22.80 -10.99 -2.89
C SER A 11 -21.78 -9.84 -2.91
N LEU A 12 -20.70 -9.98 -3.67
CA LEU A 12 -19.61 -8.99 -3.77
C LEU A 12 -19.51 -8.34 -5.15
N SER A 13 -20.53 -8.48 -6.00
CA SER A 13 -20.50 -8.04 -7.40
C SER A 13 -20.06 -6.58 -7.58
N ASP A 14 -20.43 -5.69 -6.65
CA ASP A 14 -20.08 -4.26 -6.70
C ASP A 14 -18.91 -3.86 -5.78
N ASN A 15 -18.43 -4.78 -4.94
CA ASN A 15 -17.48 -4.50 -3.85
C ASN A 15 -16.16 -5.28 -3.94
N LEU A 16 -15.99 -6.15 -4.95
CA LEU A 16 -14.77 -6.91 -5.16
C LEU A 16 -13.85 -6.18 -6.16
N TYR A 17 -12.69 -5.74 -5.67
CA TYR A 17 -11.69 -5.03 -6.47
C TYR A 17 -10.43 -5.86 -6.63
N LEU A 18 -9.84 -5.81 -7.83
CA LEU A 18 -8.53 -6.42 -8.11
C LEU A 18 -7.46 -5.32 -8.15
N MET A 19 -6.55 -5.35 -7.19
CA MET A 19 -5.39 -4.44 -7.16
C MET A 19 -4.19 -5.15 -7.78
N GLN A 20 -3.56 -4.49 -8.77
CA GLN A 20 -2.40 -5.03 -9.47
C GLN A 20 -1.19 -4.11 -9.27
N TYR A 21 -0.02 -4.70 -9.08
CA TYR A 21 1.24 -4.00 -8.87
C TYR A 21 2.26 -4.44 -9.93
N PRO A 22 2.21 -3.90 -11.16
CA PRO A 22 2.96 -4.45 -12.31
C PRO A 22 4.48 -4.45 -12.13
N LEU A 23 5.01 -3.54 -11.31
CA LEU A 23 6.45 -3.40 -11.05
C LEU A 23 6.95 -4.28 -9.91
N ARG A 24 6.06 -4.99 -9.20
CA ARG A 24 6.41 -5.79 -8.02
C ARG A 24 6.41 -7.29 -8.37
N PRO A 25 7.52 -8.01 -8.14
CA PRO A 25 7.55 -9.45 -8.33
C PRO A 25 6.55 -10.19 -7.42
N VAL A 26 6.02 -11.32 -7.90
CA VAL A 26 5.00 -12.12 -7.16
C VAL A 26 5.49 -12.57 -5.77
N HIS A 27 6.78 -12.91 -5.65
CA HIS A 27 7.38 -13.37 -4.39
C HIS A 27 7.56 -12.23 -3.35
N MET A 28 7.44 -10.97 -3.76
CA MET A 28 7.59 -9.81 -2.90
C MET A 28 6.24 -9.10 -2.74
N GLY A 29 5.20 -9.81 -2.30
CA GLY A 29 3.87 -9.22 -2.07
C GLY A 29 3.83 -8.19 -0.92
N TYR A 30 2.75 -7.39 -0.85
CA TYR A 30 2.56 -6.40 0.23
C TYR A 30 2.05 -6.99 1.55
N GLY A 31 1.79 -8.30 1.61
CA GLY A 31 1.21 -8.96 2.80
C GLY A 31 2.07 -8.89 4.06
N HIS A 32 3.35 -8.52 3.96
CA HIS A 32 4.27 -8.41 5.09
C HIS A 32 4.53 -6.96 5.53
N PHE A 33 3.91 -5.97 4.88
CA PHE A 33 4.00 -4.57 5.29
C PHE A 33 2.88 -4.24 6.25
N ASP A 34 3.17 -3.42 7.27
CA ASP A 34 2.12 -2.87 8.12
C ASP A 34 1.30 -1.84 7.32
N HIS A 35 0.00 -2.06 7.26
CA HIS A 35 -0.93 -1.19 6.54
C HIS A 35 -1.42 -0.11 7.52
N LEU A 36 -1.08 1.15 7.25
CA LEU A 36 -1.39 2.26 8.14
C LEU A 36 -2.80 2.80 7.88
N SER A 37 -3.15 3.01 6.62
CA SER A 37 -4.48 3.46 6.22
C SER A 37 -4.81 3.10 4.78
N ALA A 38 -6.10 3.10 4.45
CA ALA A 38 -6.61 2.93 3.09
C ALA A 38 -7.74 3.93 2.85
N ARG A 39 -7.71 4.60 1.69
CA ARG A 39 -8.71 5.58 1.28
C ARG A 39 -9.23 5.21 -0.09
N VAL A 40 -10.55 5.21 -0.24
CA VAL A 40 -11.21 4.86 -1.50
C VAL A 40 -12.11 5.99 -1.95
N LYS A 41 -12.03 6.31 -3.24
CA LYS A 41 -12.95 7.20 -3.97
C LYS A 41 -13.67 6.34 -5.01
N PRO A 42 -14.83 5.74 -4.66
CA PRO A 42 -15.49 4.74 -5.50
C PRO A 42 -15.93 5.29 -6.85
N GLN A 43 -16.48 6.52 -6.88
CA GLN A 43 -16.95 7.13 -8.13
C GLN A 43 -15.79 7.43 -9.09
N GLN A 44 -14.65 7.89 -8.56
CA GLN A 44 -13.46 8.17 -9.35
C GLN A 44 -12.58 6.92 -9.58
N LYS A 45 -12.95 5.76 -9.01
CA LYS A 45 -12.18 4.51 -9.03
C LYS A 45 -10.72 4.70 -8.59
N ARG A 46 -10.51 5.48 -7.53
CA ARG A 46 -9.17 5.71 -6.96
C ARG A 46 -9.05 5.06 -5.59
N VAL A 47 -7.93 4.41 -5.37
CA VAL A 47 -7.56 3.82 -4.08
C VAL A 47 -6.17 4.33 -3.72
N GLU A 48 -6.00 4.73 -2.48
CA GLU A 48 -4.74 5.14 -1.89
C GLU A 48 -4.51 4.25 -0.66
N ILE A 49 -3.29 3.72 -0.52
CA ILE A 49 -2.91 2.84 0.58
C ILE A 49 -1.61 3.40 1.16
N GLU A 50 -1.62 3.65 2.46
CA GLU A 50 -0.45 4.05 3.23
C GLU A 50 0.15 2.80 3.89
N LEU A 51 1.45 2.59 3.68
CA LEU A 51 2.19 1.44 4.19
C LEU A 51 3.36 1.92 5.03
N ALA A 52 3.65 1.23 6.12
CA ALA A 52 4.80 1.54 6.96
C ALA A 52 6.10 1.07 6.29
N LEU A 53 7.18 1.79 6.54
CA LEU A 53 8.54 1.39 6.18
C LEU A 53 9.31 1.09 7.47
N ASP A 54 10.10 0.02 7.46
CA ASP A 54 11.01 -0.31 8.54
C ASP A 54 12.27 0.58 8.46
N SER A 55 12.33 1.57 9.34
CA SER A 55 13.46 2.51 9.46
C SER A 55 14.65 1.94 10.23
N HIS A 56 14.49 0.80 10.91
CA HIS A 56 15.56 0.09 11.62
C HIS A 56 16.27 -0.95 10.73
N SER A 57 15.73 -1.23 9.56
CA SER A 57 16.33 -2.12 8.58
C SER A 57 17.70 -1.62 8.11
N LYS A 58 18.63 -2.54 7.86
CA LYS A 58 19.92 -2.24 7.21
C LYS A 58 19.77 -1.63 5.81
N ASN A 59 18.59 -1.79 5.19
CA ASN A 59 18.27 -1.26 3.88
C ASN A 59 17.77 0.20 3.93
N TYR A 60 17.58 0.77 5.12
CA TYR A 60 17.16 2.15 5.31
C TYR A 60 18.37 3.04 5.63
N SER A 61 18.46 4.20 4.97
CA SER A 61 19.49 5.21 5.24
C SER A 61 18.86 6.36 6.00
N THR A 62 19.11 6.44 7.30
CA THR A 62 18.53 7.47 8.18
C THR A 62 18.86 8.88 7.72
N SER A 63 20.11 9.15 7.31
CA SER A 63 20.52 10.47 6.83
C SER A 63 19.73 10.94 5.61
N LYS A 64 19.46 10.04 4.65
CA LYS A 64 18.60 10.36 3.50
C LYS A 64 17.14 10.49 3.91
N GLY A 65 16.67 9.63 4.81
CA GLY A 65 15.33 9.68 5.37
C GLY A 65 15.01 11.03 6.00
N GLU A 66 15.87 11.49 6.90
CA GLU A 66 15.76 12.79 7.58
C GLU A 66 15.72 13.95 6.59
N GLN A 67 16.63 13.95 5.60
CA GLN A 67 16.65 15.01 4.57
C GLN A 67 15.34 15.06 3.77
N ILE A 68 14.77 13.89 3.42
CA ILE A 68 13.49 13.83 2.72
C ILE A 68 12.37 14.34 3.63
N SER A 69 12.31 13.90 4.89
CA SER A 69 11.31 14.37 5.86
C SER A 69 11.33 15.89 6.02
N VAL A 70 12.50 16.49 6.24
CA VAL A 70 12.65 17.95 6.37
C VAL A 70 12.20 18.69 5.12
N ASN A 71 12.48 18.15 3.92
CA ASN A 71 12.07 18.77 2.66
C ASN A 71 10.55 18.68 2.41
N VAL A 72 9.90 17.62 2.89
CA VAL A 72 8.46 17.38 2.70
C VAL A 72 7.63 18.15 3.73
N ASP A 73 7.99 18.05 5.01
CA ASP A 73 7.24 18.65 6.11
C ASP A 73 7.57 20.15 6.29
N GLY A 74 8.64 20.61 5.66
CA GLY A 74 9.19 21.95 5.84
C GLY A 74 10.03 22.04 7.11
N ASN A 75 11.01 22.95 7.10
CA ASN A 75 11.86 23.21 8.27
C ASN A 75 11.00 23.91 9.33
N LEU A 76 10.31 23.16 10.20
CA LEU A 76 9.66 23.73 11.36
C LEU A 76 10.76 24.35 12.23
N PRO A 77 10.82 25.68 12.40
CA PRO A 77 11.69 26.23 13.42
C PRO A 77 11.20 25.69 14.76
N LEU A 78 12.05 24.89 15.42
CA LEU A 78 11.89 24.54 16.82
C LEU A 78 12.01 25.85 17.61
N ASN A 79 10.90 26.53 17.82
CA ASN A 79 10.82 27.54 18.87
C ASN A 79 10.78 26.81 20.21
N SER A 80 11.96 26.80 20.83
CA SER A 80 12.28 27.03 22.26
C SER A 80 11.43 26.35 23.33
#